data_AF-A0A434SIX1-F1
#
_entry.id   AF-A0A434SIX1-F1
#
_cell.length_a   1.000
_cell.length_b   1.000
_cell.length_c   1.000
_cell.angle_alpha   90.00
_cell.angle_beta   90.00
_cell.angle_gamma   90.00
#
_symmetry.space_group_name_H-M   'P 1'
#
loop_
_entity.id
_entity.type
_entity.pdbx_description
1 polymer ?
#
loop_
_entity_poly.entity_id
_entity_poly.type
_entity_poly.pdbx_seq_one_letter_code
_entity_poly.pdbx_strand_id
1 'polypeptide(L)' 'MDEARISRRRFSPRLWLAGGWLLLALLAAILAPLIVPQDPLAQDLMLERLPPFWLDGADPGYWLGTDSLGRDLLSR' A
#
# COMPACT_ATOMS: atom_id res chain seq x y z
N MET A 1 -32.89 37.09 15.58
CA MET A 1 -32.88 35.66 15.17
C MET A 1 -32.18 35.60 13.84
N ASP A 2 -30.84 35.56 13.87
CA ASP A 2 -30.02 35.56 12.66
C ASP A 2 -29.82 34.12 12.21
N GLU A 3 -30.51 33.75 11.14
CA GLU A 3 -30.38 32.43 10.53
C GLU A 3 -29.01 32.33 9.85
N ALA A 4 -28.11 31.57 10.48
CA ALA A 4 -26.82 31.22 9.92
C ALA A 4 -27.05 30.40 8.63
N ARG A 5 -26.98 31.08 7.49
CA ARG A 5 -26.96 30.44 6.16
C ARG A 5 -25.71 29.57 6.07
N ILE A 6 -25.87 28.28 6.34
CA ILE A 6 -24.85 27.26 6.07
C ILE A 6 -24.62 27.25 4.57
N SER A 7 -23.63 28.02 4.12
CA SER A 7 -23.15 28.00 2.75
C SER A 7 -22.65 26.59 2.47
N ARG A 8 -23.42 25.80 1.70
CA ARG A 8 -22.96 24.54 1.14
C ARG A 8 -21.84 24.86 0.14
N ARG A 9 -20.62 25.02 0.63
CA ARG A 9 -19.42 25.09 -0.20
C ARG A 9 -19.40 23.82 -1.04
N ARG A 10 -19.63 23.97 -2.35
CA ARG A 10 -19.45 22.87 -3.30
C ARG A 10 -18.00 22.40 -3.20
N PHE A 11 -17.82 21.12 -2.90
CA PHE A 11 -16.51 20.48 -2.91
C PHE A 11 -15.86 20.71 -4.28
N SER A 12 -14.67 21.33 -4.29
CA SER A 12 -13.93 21.55 -5.53
C SER A 12 -13.40 20.21 -6.07
N PRO A 13 -13.17 20.06 -7.39
CA PRO A 13 -12.60 18.82 -7.95
C PRO A 13 -11.27 18.42 -7.28
N ARG A 14 -10.49 19.41 -6.85
CA ARG A 14 -9.24 19.20 -6.09
C ARG A 14 -9.49 18.53 -4.74
N LEU A 15 -10.55 18.92 -4.05
CA LEU A 15 -10.91 18.34 -2.75
C LEU A 15 -11.40 16.89 -2.89
N TRP A 16 -12.11 16.59 -3.99
CA TRP A 16 -12.49 15.22 -4.34
C TRP A 16 -11.29 14.33 -4.68
N LEU A 17 -10.31 14.85 -5.45
CA LEU A 17 -9.09 14.11 -5.76
C LEU A 17 -8.27 13.82 -4.49
N ALA A 18 -8.08 14.83 -3.64
CA ALA A 18 -7.36 14.65 -2.38
C ALA A 18 -8.09 13.68 -1.44
N GLY A 19 -9.41 13.84 -1.28
CA GLY A 19 -10.23 12.94 -0.47
C GLY A 19 -10.25 11.51 -1.00
N GLY A 20 -10.34 11.34 -2.33
CA GLY A 20 -10.29 10.04 -2.99
C GLY A 20 -8.95 9.34 -2.82
N TRP A 21 -7.84 10.07 -2.93
CA TRP A 21 -6.50 9.53 -2.66
C TRP A 21 -6.33 9.07 -1.22
N LEU A 22 -6.77 9.89 -0.25
CA LEU A 22 -6.74 9.53 1.16
C LEU A 22 -7.61 8.32 1.47
N LEU A 23 -8.80 8.25 0.86
CA LEU A 23 -9.69 7.09 1.00
C LEU A 23 -9.05 5.83 0.43
N LEU A 24 -8.41 5.91 -0.74
CA LEU A 24 -7.70 4.78 -1.34
C LEU A 24 -6.57 4.28 -0.44
N ALA A 25 -5.75 5.19 0.10
CA ALA A 25 -4.67 4.85 1.03
C ALA A 25 -5.21 4.22 2.33
N LEU A 26 -6.33 4.73 2.85
CA LEU A 26 -7.00 4.17 4.02
C LEU A 26 -7.51 2.76 3.76
N LEU A 27 -8.14 2.53 2.60
CA LEU A 27 -8.60 1.20 2.21
C LEU A 27 -7.44 0.23 2.03
N ALA A 28 -6.34 0.67 1.42
CA ALA A 28 -5.13 -0.14 1.28
C ALA A 28 -4.57 -0.54 2.65
N ALA A 29 -4.55 0.37 3.63
CA ALA A 29 -4.09 0.07 4.99
C ALA A 29 -5.00 -0.91 5.74
N ILE A 30 -6.33 -0.77 5.61
CA ILE A 30 -7.30 -1.67 6.24
C ILE A 30 -7.26 -3.07 5.62
N LEU A 31 -7.10 -3.12 4.29
CA LEU A 31 -7.07 -4.38 3.53
C LEU A 31 -5.66 -4.99 3.43
N ALA A 32 -4.65 -4.34 3.99
CA ALA A 32 -3.27 -4.84 4.02
C ALA A 32 -3.15 -6.33 4.43
N PRO A 33 -3.74 -6.82 5.53
CA PRO A 33 -3.61 -8.23 5.93
C PRO A 33 -4.26 -9.23 4.95
N LEU A 34 -5.05 -8.77 3.98
CA LEU A 34 -5.66 -9.62 2.95
C LEU A 34 -4.88 -9.62 1.62
N ILE A 35 -4.03 -8.62 1.40
CA ILE A 35 -3.33 -8.40 0.12
C ILE A 35 -1.84 -8.73 0.26
N VAL A 36 -1.28 -8.49 1.44
CA VAL A 36 0.14 -8.65 1.73
C VAL A 36 0.49 -10.15 1.87
N PRO A 37 1.43 -10.68 1.07
CA PRO A 37 1.75 -12.11 1.07
C PRO A 37 2.61 -12.55 2.26
N GLN A 38 3.46 -11.68 2.81
CA GLN A 38 4.42 -12.01 3.86
C GLN A 38 4.37 -11.03 5.04
N ASP A 39 4.82 -11.45 6.22
CA ASP A 39 5.02 -10.51 7.33
C ASP A 39 6.13 -9.51 6.96
N PRO A 40 5.87 -8.18 6.93
CA PRO A 40 6.86 -7.17 6.57
C PRO A 40 8.07 -7.10 7.51
N LEU A 41 7.96 -7.66 8.70
CA LEU A 41 9.04 -7.73 9.69
C LEU A 41 9.74 -9.09 9.72
N ALA A 42 9.21 -10.11 9.05
CA ALA A 42 9.87 -11.41 8.95
C ALA A 42 11.12 -11.31 8.07
N GLN A 43 12.22 -11.87 8.55
CA GLN A 43 13.53 -11.84 7.91
C GLN A 43 14.02 -13.26 7.67
N ASP A 44 14.50 -13.53 6.45
CA ASP A 44 15.13 -14.80 6.09
C ASP A 44 16.33 -14.55 5.16
N LEU A 45 17.54 -14.64 5.71
CA LEU A 45 18.78 -14.40 4.96
C LEU A 45 19.01 -15.40 3.83
N MET A 46 18.35 -16.57 3.82
CA MET A 46 18.45 -17.51 2.70
C MET A 46 17.72 -17.02 1.46
N LEU A 47 16.80 -16.07 1.65
CA LEU A 47 16.00 -15.45 0.61
C LEU A 47 16.47 -14.03 0.36
N GLU A 48 17.73 -13.68 0.62
CA GLU A 48 18.23 -12.33 0.34
C GLU A 48 18.32 -12.05 -1.17
N ARG A 49 17.98 -10.81 -1.56
CA ARG A 49 18.19 -10.30 -2.94
C ARG A 49 17.54 -11.15 -4.03
N LEU A 50 16.40 -11.76 -3.75
CA LEU A 50 15.61 -12.44 -4.77
C LEU A 50 15.17 -11.44 -5.83
N PRO A 51 15.21 -11.84 -7.11
CA PRO A 51 14.72 -11.00 -8.17
C PRO A 51 13.18 -11.02 -8.21
N PRO A 52 12.54 -10.00 -8.80
CA PRO A 52 11.10 -9.96 -9.00
C PRO A 52 10.61 -11.06 -9.95
N PHE A 53 9.31 -11.36 -9.92
CA PHE A 53 8.67 -12.50 -10.59
C PHE A 53 8.92 -12.61 -12.10
N TRP A 54 9.29 -11.52 -12.77
CA TRP A 54 9.55 -11.46 -14.21
C TRP A 54 11.00 -11.76 -14.61
N LEU A 55 11.85 -12.13 -13.67
CA LEU A 55 13.25 -12.50 -13.90
C LEU A 55 13.52 -13.94 -13.45
N ASP A 56 14.54 -14.56 -14.04
CA ASP A 56 14.97 -15.90 -13.67
C ASP A 56 15.51 -15.94 -12.23
N GLY A 57 15.15 -16.99 -11.49
CA GLY A 57 15.53 -17.17 -10.09
C GLY A 57 14.58 -16.53 -9.07
N ALA A 58 13.40 -16.06 -9.50
CA ALA A 58 12.37 -15.57 -8.60
C ALA A 58 11.70 -16.72 -7.82
N ASP A 59 11.26 -16.41 -6.60
CA ASP A 59 10.51 -17.33 -5.75
C ASP A 59 9.00 -17.02 -5.81
N PRO A 60 8.11 -18.03 -5.99
CA PRO A 60 6.66 -17.83 -6.09
C PRO A 60 5.97 -17.13 -4.90
N GLY A 61 6.64 -16.92 -3.76
CA GLY A 61 6.13 -16.16 -2.62
C GLY A 61 6.52 -14.67 -2.58
N TYR A 62 7.46 -14.23 -3.42
CA TYR A 62 8.12 -12.93 -3.35
C TYR A 62 8.01 -12.17 -4.68
N TRP A 63 6.83 -11.62 -4.95
CA TRP A 63 6.50 -11.09 -6.29
C TRP A 63 7.42 -9.96 -6.73
N LEU A 64 7.76 -9.05 -5.82
CA LEU A 64 8.71 -7.97 -6.09
C LEU A 64 10.15 -8.32 -5.71
N GLY A 65 10.40 -9.55 -5.28
CA GLY A 65 11.68 -9.98 -4.74
C GLY A 65 11.87 -9.56 -3.29
N THR A 66 13.13 -9.62 -2.83
CA THR A 66 13.50 -9.35 -1.44
C THR A 66 14.66 -8.37 -1.31
N ASP A 67 14.78 -7.77 -0.12
CA ASP A 67 15.91 -6.91 0.21
C ASP A 67 17.14 -7.69 0.72
N SER A 68 18.16 -6.97 1.19
CA SER A 68 19.41 -7.54 1.71
C SER A 68 19.26 -8.28 3.05
N LEU A 69 18.06 -8.27 3.66
CA LEU A 69 17.73 -9.03 4.86
C LEU A 69 16.71 -10.13 4.55
N GLY A 70 16.40 -10.35 3.27
CA GLY A 70 15.42 -11.32 2.81
C GLY A 70 13.97 -10.97 3.14
N ARG A 71 13.68 -9.69 3.36
CA ARG A 71 12.29 -9.24 3.56
C ARG A 71 11.61 -9.05 2.22
N ASP A 72 10.33 -9.43 2.14
CA ASP A 72 9.52 -9.22 0.95
C ASP A 72 9.34 -7.73 0.64
N LEU A 73 9.59 -7.33 -0.61
CA LEU A 73 9.47 -5.94 -1.04
C LEU A 73 8.02 -5.51 -1.26
N LEU A 74 7.09 -6.43 -1.56
CA LEU A 74 5.68 -6.12 -1.76
C LEU A 74 4.96 -5.83 -0.44
N SER A 75 5.37 -6.51 0.63
CA SER A 75 4.76 -6.41 1.95
C SER A 75 5.16 -5.16 2.73
N ARG A 76 6.23 -4.46 2.33
CA ARG A 76 6.76 -3.25 2.99
C ARG A 76 6.02 -1.99 2.62
#